data_AF-A0A845S4P1-F1
#
_entry.id   AF-A0A845S4P1-F1
#
_cell.length_a   1.000
_cell.length_b   1.000
_cell.length_c   1.000
_cell.angle_alpha   90.00
_cell.angle_beta   90.00
_cell.angle_gamma   90.00
#
_symmetry.space_group_name_H-M   'P 1'
#
loop_
_entity.id
_entity.type
_entity.pdbx_description
1 polymer ?
#
loop_
_entity_poly.entity_id
_entity_poly.type
_entity_poly.pdbx_seq_one_letter_code
_entity_poly.pdbx_strand_id
1 'polypeptide(L)'
;MPKINRKVCVAPMMDCTDRHDRYFLRLISKNVMLYSEMISTGAILRGNQKNVLEFSEFEKPVALQLGGSSVKELSEVSKIAEDHNYDEINLNLGCPSKKVQKNKFGACLIKEPDLVAECLSGMVNSTKLPVTVKTRIGFDDVEDFEYLDKFIKKIASAGVKTIILHARKAILKGLSPRDNLRIPKLNYGIVK
;
A
#
# COMPACT_ATOMS: atom_id res chain seq x y z
N MET A 1 3.75 -2.74 21.29
CA MET A 1 4.46 -3.18 20.08
C MET A 1 5.77 -2.42 19.96
N PRO A 2 6.90 -3.09 19.62
CA PRO A 2 8.15 -2.40 19.35
C PRO A 2 7.98 -1.40 18.21
N LYS A 3 8.72 -0.29 18.25
CA LYS A 3 8.64 0.77 17.24
C LYS A 3 9.19 0.26 15.91
N ILE A 4 8.34 0.17 14.88
CA ILE A 4 8.74 -0.23 13.52
C ILE A 4 9.69 0.82 12.93
N ASN A 5 10.90 0.40 12.53
CA ASN A 5 11.87 1.25 11.85
C ASN A 5 11.59 1.27 10.34
N ARG A 6 11.30 2.45 9.79
CA ARG A 6 11.02 2.67 8.36
C ARG A 6 12.07 3.53 7.65
N LYS A 7 13.30 3.61 8.21
CA LYS A 7 14.40 4.36 7.58
C LYS A 7 14.74 3.79 6.19
N VAL A 8 14.65 2.46 6.06
CA VAL A 8 14.82 1.75 4.79
C VAL A 8 13.74 0.67 4.69
N CYS A 9 13.00 0.69 3.59
CA CYS A 9 11.96 -0.28 3.28
C CYS A 9 12.20 -0.86 1.89
N VAL A 10 11.92 -2.16 1.71
CA VAL A 10 11.83 -2.75 0.37
C VAL A 10 10.43 -2.51 -0.16
N ALA A 11 10.32 -2.02 -1.40
CA ALA A 11 9.03 -1.70 -1.99
C ALA A 11 8.20 -2.97 -2.25
N PRO A 12 6.86 -2.91 -2.12
CA PRO A 12 5.98 -3.98 -2.57
C PRO A 12 6.02 -4.07 -4.10
N MET A 13 6.41 -5.22 -4.63
CA MET A 13 6.64 -5.46 -6.06
C MET A 13 6.00 -6.78 -6.48
N MET A 14 4.98 -6.71 -7.34
CA MET A 14 4.34 -7.88 -7.94
C MET A 14 5.37 -8.76 -8.66
N ASP A 15 5.22 -10.07 -8.52
CA ASP A 15 6.08 -11.13 -9.03
C ASP A 15 7.55 -11.00 -8.59
N CYS A 16 7.81 -10.30 -7.48
CA CYS A 16 9.14 -10.09 -6.92
C CYS A 16 9.14 -10.34 -5.42
N THR A 17 8.45 -9.52 -4.63
CA THR A 17 8.51 -9.57 -3.15
C THR A 17 7.55 -10.62 -2.57
N ASP A 18 7.60 -11.84 -3.11
CA ASP A 18 6.95 -13.00 -2.53
C ASP A 18 7.65 -13.41 -1.22
N ARG A 19 7.15 -14.45 -0.54
CA ARG A 19 7.75 -14.91 0.73
C ARG A 19 9.18 -15.42 0.59
N HIS A 20 9.55 -15.95 -0.58
CA HIS A 20 10.88 -16.49 -0.82
C HIS A 20 11.91 -15.38 -1.01
N ASP A 21 11.58 -14.36 -1.80
CA ASP A 21 12.40 -13.16 -1.95
C ASP A 21 12.54 -12.41 -0.63
N ARG A 22 11.43 -12.21 0.10
CA ARG A 22 11.48 -11.54 1.41
C ARG A 22 12.34 -12.30 2.42
N TYR A 23 12.26 -13.63 2.44
CA TYR A 23 13.15 -14.44 3.27
C TYR A 23 14.62 -14.23 2.88
N PHE A 24 14.93 -14.25 1.58
CA PHE A 24 16.27 -13.98 1.07
C PHE A 24 16.77 -12.57 1.45
N LEU A 25 15.96 -11.54 1.25
CA LEU A 25 16.29 -10.15 1.62
C LEU A 25 16.55 -9.99 3.11
N ARG A 26 15.86 -10.76 3.95
CA ARG A 26 16.09 -10.78 5.39
C ARG A 26 17.45 -11.37 5.78
N LEU A 27 17.98 -12.32 5.01
CA LEU A 27 19.35 -12.81 5.19
C LEU A 27 20.39 -11.72 4.93
N ILE A 28 20.09 -10.75 4.06
CA ILE A 28 20.95 -9.60 3.76
C ILE A 28 20.86 -8.53 4.84
N SER A 29 19.66 -8.20 5.33
CA SER A 29 19.48 -7.17 6.34
C SER A 29 18.35 -7.46 7.33
N LYS A 30 18.68 -7.40 8.62
CA LYS A 30 17.73 -7.49 9.74
C LYS A 30 17.00 -6.18 10.04
N ASN A 31 17.41 -5.07 9.43
CA ASN A 31 16.97 -3.71 9.80
C ASN A 31 16.00 -3.07 8.80
N VAL A 32 15.67 -3.76 7.70
CA VAL A 32 14.74 -3.26 6.68
C VAL A 32 13.32 -3.71 6.97
N MET A 33 12.35 -2.82 6.70
CA MET A 33 10.95 -3.18 6.63
C MET A 33 10.66 -3.87 5.29
N LEU A 34 10.03 -5.04 5.32
CA LEU A 34 9.62 -5.74 4.12
C LEU A 34 8.13 -5.52 3.87
N TYR A 35 7.73 -5.49 2.61
CA TYR A 35 6.34 -5.43 2.19
C TYR A 35 6.04 -6.64 1.33
N SER A 36 4.87 -7.25 1.51
CA SER A 36 4.37 -8.27 0.59
C SER A 36 4.14 -7.69 -0.80
N GLU A 37 3.90 -8.56 -1.77
CA GLU A 37 3.19 -8.17 -2.97
C GLU A 37 1.83 -7.56 -2.65
N MET A 38 1.24 -6.85 -3.60
CA MET A 38 -0.11 -6.31 -3.44
C MET A 38 -1.15 -7.44 -3.57
N ILE A 39 -1.88 -7.71 -2.50
CA ILE A 39 -2.91 -8.74 -2.44
C ILE A 39 -4.29 -8.07 -2.42
N SER A 40 -5.22 -8.49 -3.27
CA SER A 40 -6.56 -7.91 -3.25
C SER A 40 -7.40 -8.45 -2.09
N THR A 41 -8.33 -7.64 -1.58
CA THR A 41 -9.29 -8.06 -0.54
C THR A 41 -10.02 -9.34 -0.96
N GLY A 42 -10.49 -9.40 -2.20
CA GLY A 42 -11.18 -10.55 -2.75
C GLY A 42 -10.34 -11.83 -2.79
N ALA A 43 -9.02 -11.75 -2.97
CA ALA A 43 -8.15 -12.93 -2.95
C ALA A 43 -8.04 -13.52 -1.54
N ILE A 44 -8.07 -12.68 -0.51
CA ILE A 44 -8.02 -13.12 0.90
C ILE A 44 -9.39 -13.67 1.33
N LEU A 45 -10.48 -12.95 1.03
CA LEU A 45 -11.82 -13.29 1.51
C LEU A 45 -12.42 -14.53 0.82
N ARG A 46 -12.10 -14.74 -0.46
CA ARG A 46 -12.67 -15.85 -1.26
C ARG A 46 -11.67 -16.94 -1.61
N GLY A 47 -10.38 -16.68 -1.40
CA GLY A 47 -9.30 -17.64 -1.67
C GLY A 47 -8.92 -18.46 -0.45
N ASN A 48 -7.86 -19.28 -0.61
CA ASN A 48 -7.24 -19.97 0.51
C ASN A 48 -6.31 -19.01 1.25
N GLN A 49 -6.77 -18.47 2.37
CA GLN A 49 -6.04 -17.49 3.19
C GLN A 49 -4.62 -17.95 3.52
N LYS A 50 -4.43 -19.23 3.87
CA LYS A 50 -3.11 -19.76 4.21
C LYS A 50 -2.14 -19.57 3.05
N ASN A 51 -2.50 -19.98 1.84
CA ASN A 51 -1.61 -19.87 0.69
C ASN A 51 -1.30 -18.41 0.31
N VAL A 52 -2.25 -17.50 0.53
CA VAL A 52 -2.14 -16.10 0.13
C VAL A 52 -1.37 -15.27 1.16
N LEU A 53 -1.51 -15.61 2.45
CA LEU A 53 -0.99 -14.80 3.56
C LEU A 53 0.21 -15.44 4.28
N GLU A 54 0.57 -16.69 3.99
CA GLU A 54 1.69 -17.37 4.65
C GLU A 54 3.04 -16.67 4.42
N PHE A 55 3.76 -16.49 5.51
CA PHE A 55 5.15 -16.02 5.55
C PHE A 55 5.86 -16.67 6.74
N SER A 56 7.19 -16.67 6.73
CA SER A 56 8.01 -17.13 7.84
C SER A 56 8.19 -16.02 8.88
N GLU A 57 8.08 -16.34 10.17
CA GLU A 57 8.41 -15.41 11.26
C GLU A 57 9.82 -14.80 11.13
N PHE A 58 10.75 -15.49 10.44
CA PHE A 58 12.07 -14.95 10.18
C PHE A 58 12.03 -13.68 9.32
N GLU A 59 11.05 -13.55 8.41
CA GLU A 59 10.89 -12.38 7.52
C GLU A 59 10.62 -11.08 8.31
N LYS A 60 10.15 -11.16 9.55
CA LYS A 60 9.73 -10.00 10.34
C LYS A 60 10.83 -8.93 10.51
N PRO A 61 10.46 -7.62 10.51
CA PRO A 61 9.11 -7.10 10.35
C PRO A 61 8.60 -7.10 8.89
N VAL A 62 7.32 -7.46 8.69
CA VAL A 62 6.64 -7.52 7.37
C VAL A 62 5.29 -6.80 7.40
N ALA A 63 5.04 -5.99 6.37
CA ALA A 63 3.74 -5.38 6.10
C ALA A 63 2.98 -6.16 5.01
N LEU A 64 1.68 -6.36 5.22
CA LEU A 64 0.77 -6.81 4.18
C LEU A 64 0.30 -5.61 3.36
N GLN A 65 0.55 -5.61 2.04
CA GLN A 65 -0.03 -4.61 1.15
C GLN A 65 -1.36 -5.08 0.56
N LEU A 66 -2.42 -4.32 0.80
CA LEU A 66 -3.79 -4.59 0.34
C LEU A 66 -4.18 -3.75 -0.88
N GLY A 67 -4.99 -4.34 -1.77
CA GLY A 67 -5.72 -3.65 -2.83
C GLY A 67 -7.23 -3.83 -2.69
N GLY A 68 -7.98 -2.73 -2.57
CA GLY A 68 -9.43 -2.75 -2.48
C GLY A 68 -10.00 -1.35 -2.28
N SER A 69 -11.33 -1.25 -2.28
CA SER A 69 -12.07 0.02 -2.10
C SER A 69 -13.40 -0.15 -1.37
N SER A 70 -13.63 -1.31 -0.74
CA SER A 70 -14.81 -1.57 0.07
C SER A 70 -14.42 -1.44 1.54
N VAL A 71 -15.04 -0.50 2.26
CA VAL A 71 -14.80 -0.29 3.69
C VAL A 71 -14.97 -1.59 4.46
N LYS A 72 -16.05 -2.34 4.18
CA LYS A 72 -16.35 -3.62 4.82
C LYS A 72 -15.24 -4.64 4.57
N GLU A 73 -14.90 -4.88 3.30
CA GLU A 73 -13.91 -5.89 2.95
C GLU A 73 -12.53 -5.53 3.50
N LEU A 74 -12.10 -4.27 3.37
CA LEU A 74 -10.82 -3.78 3.88
C LEU A 74 -10.73 -3.90 5.40
N SER A 75 -11.81 -3.59 6.12
CA SER A 75 -11.88 -3.75 7.57
C SER A 75 -11.75 -5.21 7.99
N GLU A 76 -12.40 -6.13 7.27
CA GLU A 76 -12.37 -7.57 7.52
C GLU A 76 -10.98 -8.15 7.27
N VAL A 77 -10.37 -7.86 6.11
CA VAL A 77 -9.02 -8.37 5.82
C VAL A 77 -7.95 -7.77 6.73
N SER A 78 -8.19 -6.59 7.29
CA SER A 78 -7.28 -5.99 8.28
C SER A 78 -7.25 -6.79 9.59
N LYS A 79 -8.40 -7.32 10.03
CA LYS A 79 -8.46 -8.26 11.16
C LYS A 79 -7.75 -9.56 10.83
N ILE A 80 -8.02 -10.12 9.65
CA ILE A 80 -7.37 -11.36 9.18
C ILE A 80 -5.84 -11.19 9.14
N ALA A 81 -5.34 -10.02 8.73
CA ALA A 81 -3.90 -9.73 8.71
C ALA A 81 -3.29 -9.70 10.13
N GLU A 82 -4.00 -9.15 11.12
CA GLU A 82 -3.61 -9.21 12.52
C GLU A 82 -3.57 -10.65 13.05
N ASP A 83 -4.57 -11.46 12.72
CA ASP A 83 -4.63 -12.88 13.11
C ASP A 83 -3.52 -13.71 12.44
N HIS A 84 -3.06 -13.30 11.25
CA HIS A 84 -1.90 -13.86 10.55
C HIS A 84 -0.56 -13.25 11.01
N ASN A 85 -0.55 -12.48 12.10
CA ASN A 85 0.65 -11.96 12.74
C ASN A 85 1.49 -11.02 11.85
N TYR A 86 0.89 -10.31 10.89
CA TYR A 86 1.60 -9.21 10.21
C TYR A 86 1.94 -8.08 11.19
N ASP A 87 2.97 -7.29 10.87
CA ASP A 87 3.39 -6.18 11.74
C ASP A 87 2.78 -4.83 11.32
N GLU A 88 2.29 -4.73 10.09
CA GLU A 88 1.69 -3.54 9.50
C GLU A 88 0.73 -3.92 8.36
N ILE A 89 -0.30 -3.09 8.16
CA ILE A 89 -1.18 -3.17 7.00
C ILE A 89 -0.97 -1.91 6.15
N ASN A 90 -0.73 -2.08 4.86
CA ASN A 90 -0.51 -0.99 3.93
C ASN A 90 -1.57 -0.98 2.81
N LEU A 91 -2.27 0.14 2.61
CA LEU A 91 -3.21 0.28 1.50
C LEU A 91 -2.49 0.79 0.23
N ASN A 92 -2.63 0.06 -0.87
CA ASN A 92 -2.13 0.49 -2.17
C ASN A 92 -3.07 1.51 -2.82
N LEU A 93 -2.58 2.74 -2.96
CA LEU A 93 -3.23 3.84 -3.68
C LEU A 93 -2.34 4.35 -4.82
N GLY A 94 -1.45 3.50 -5.36
CA GLY A 94 -0.38 3.94 -6.27
C GLY A 94 -0.20 3.10 -7.54
N CYS A 95 -0.85 1.94 -7.64
CA CYS A 95 -0.77 1.10 -8.83
C CYS A 95 -1.62 1.65 -9.98
N PRO A 96 -1.05 1.97 -11.16
CA PRO A 96 -1.79 2.51 -12.30
C PRO A 96 -2.29 1.43 -13.28
N SER A 97 -2.15 0.14 -12.95
CA SER A 97 -2.50 -0.96 -13.86
C SER A 97 -3.99 -0.94 -14.27
N LYS A 98 -4.28 -1.23 -15.54
CA LYS A 98 -5.67 -1.32 -16.06
C LYS A 98 -6.53 -2.33 -15.27
N LYS A 99 -5.96 -3.49 -14.90
CA LYS A 99 -6.68 -4.50 -14.11
C LYS A 99 -7.07 -3.97 -12.73
N VAL A 100 -6.19 -3.16 -12.13
CA VAL A 100 -6.39 -2.54 -10.81
C VAL A 100 -7.43 -1.44 -10.89
N GLN A 101 -7.37 -0.58 -11.91
CA GLN A 101 -8.38 0.44 -12.18
C GLN A 101 -9.77 -0.17 -12.43
N LYS A 102 -9.87 -1.27 -13.20
CA LYS A 102 -11.16 -1.95 -13.49
C LYS A 102 -11.85 -2.45 -12.22
N ASN A 103 -11.07 -2.84 -11.21
CA ASN A 103 -11.57 -3.30 -9.92
C ASN A 103 -11.64 -2.18 -8.87
N LYS A 104 -11.49 -0.91 -9.29
CA LYS A 104 -11.56 0.29 -8.44
C LYS A 104 -10.57 0.33 -7.27
N PHE A 105 -9.32 -0.08 -7.44
CA PHE A 105 -8.29 0.19 -6.43
C PHE A 105 -7.00 0.74 -7.03
N GLY A 106 -6.00 1.06 -6.19
CA GLY A 106 -4.73 1.65 -6.64
C GLY A 106 -4.84 3.14 -6.97
N ALA A 107 -4.10 3.61 -7.97
CA ALA A 107 -3.91 5.04 -8.24
C ALA A 107 -5.19 5.77 -8.69
N CYS A 108 -6.23 5.06 -9.16
CA CYS A 108 -7.50 5.70 -9.50
C CYS A 108 -8.20 6.27 -8.25
N LEU A 109 -7.99 5.67 -7.07
CA LEU A 109 -8.60 6.10 -5.81
C LEU A 109 -8.04 7.43 -5.29
N ILE A 110 -6.91 7.92 -5.84
CA ILE A 110 -6.41 9.26 -5.50
C ILE A 110 -7.49 10.31 -5.82
N LYS A 111 -8.31 10.07 -6.85
CA LYS A 111 -9.44 10.93 -7.26
C LYS A 111 -10.66 10.87 -6.33
N GLU A 112 -10.69 9.94 -5.38
CA GLU A 112 -11.82 9.68 -4.48
C GLU A 112 -11.39 9.81 -3.00
N PRO A 113 -10.92 10.99 -2.56
CA PRO A 113 -10.33 11.17 -1.22
C PRO A 113 -11.29 10.83 -0.07
N ASP A 114 -12.59 11.07 -0.23
CA ASP A 114 -13.60 10.74 0.79
C ASP A 114 -13.73 9.23 0.96
N LEU A 115 -13.86 8.49 -0.14
CA LEU A 115 -13.91 7.02 -0.11
C LEU A 115 -12.64 6.42 0.50
N VAL A 116 -11.47 6.97 0.15
CA VAL A 116 -10.19 6.54 0.72
C VAL A 116 -10.17 6.76 2.23
N ALA A 117 -10.61 7.92 2.71
CA ALA A 117 -10.67 8.22 4.13
C ALA A 117 -11.65 7.32 4.89
N GLU A 118 -12.81 7.01 4.31
CA GLU A 118 -13.76 6.05 4.88
C GLU A 118 -13.17 4.65 4.97
N CYS A 119 -12.49 4.19 3.92
CA CYS A 119 -11.81 2.89 3.90
C CYS A 119 -10.73 2.82 4.98
N LEU A 120 -9.87 3.85 5.08
CA LEU A 120 -8.80 3.90 6.07
C LEU A 120 -9.33 3.97 7.50
N SER A 121 -10.39 4.73 7.73
CA SER A 121 -11.06 4.78 9.04
C SER A 121 -11.60 3.41 9.44
N GLY A 122 -12.25 2.70 8.51
CA GLY A 122 -12.70 1.32 8.72
C GLY A 122 -11.57 0.38 9.10
N MET A 123 -10.46 0.42 8.35
CA MET A 123 -9.26 -0.39 8.63
C MET A 123 -8.63 -0.07 9.98
N VAL A 124 -8.42 1.21 10.30
CA VAL A 124 -7.82 1.65 11.57
C VAL A 124 -8.65 1.22 12.76
N ASN A 125 -9.98 1.26 12.63
CA ASN A 125 -10.90 0.84 13.71
C ASN A 125 -11.05 -0.67 13.82
N SER A 126 -10.58 -1.44 12.85
CA SER A 126 -10.77 -2.90 12.82
C SER A 126 -9.58 -3.69 13.35
N THR A 127 -8.39 -3.09 13.47
CA THR A 127 -7.15 -3.76 13.87
C THR A 127 -6.34 -2.94 14.89
N LYS A 128 -5.47 -3.60 15.64
CA LYS A 128 -4.44 -2.95 16.47
C LYS A 128 -3.15 -2.67 15.69
N LEU A 129 -2.99 -3.24 14.50
CA LEU A 129 -1.82 -3.02 13.66
C LEU A 129 -1.77 -1.58 13.12
N PRO A 130 -0.58 -1.00 12.91
CA PRO A 130 -0.45 0.24 12.17
C PRO A 130 -1.02 0.09 10.76
N VAL A 131 -1.98 0.95 10.41
CA VAL A 131 -2.47 1.12 9.03
C VAL A 131 -1.69 2.25 8.37
N THR A 132 -1.09 1.96 7.22
CA THR A 132 -0.26 2.87 6.43
C THR A 132 -0.75 2.92 4.99
N VAL A 133 -0.28 3.92 4.24
CA VAL A 133 -0.66 4.11 2.85
C VAL A 133 0.57 4.17 1.98
N LYS A 134 0.52 3.56 0.78
CA LYS A 134 1.49 3.82 -0.28
C LYS A 134 0.78 4.42 -1.49
N THR A 135 1.14 5.65 -1.86
CA THR A 135 0.51 6.38 -2.95
C THR A 135 1.54 7.07 -3.85
N ARG A 136 1.05 7.89 -4.79
CA ARG A 136 1.83 8.73 -5.70
C ARG A 136 1.54 10.20 -5.40
N ILE A 137 2.41 11.07 -5.88
CA ILE A 137 2.30 12.52 -5.68
C ILE A 137 1.24 13.21 -6.56
N GLY A 138 0.55 12.45 -7.41
CA GLY A 138 -0.42 12.99 -8.37
C GLY A 138 -0.89 11.95 -9.38
N PHE A 139 -1.73 12.39 -10.31
CA PHE A 139 -2.29 11.56 -11.38
C PHE A 139 -2.55 12.39 -12.64
N ASP A 140 -2.45 11.77 -13.82
CA ASP A 140 -2.70 12.40 -15.13
C ASP A 140 -2.03 13.78 -15.25
N ASP A 141 -2.81 14.86 -15.27
CA ASP A 141 -2.31 16.24 -15.36
C ASP A 141 -2.19 16.95 -14.00
N VAL A 142 -2.58 16.28 -12.91
CA VAL A 142 -2.53 16.77 -11.53
C VAL A 142 -1.21 16.36 -10.88
N GLU A 143 -0.38 17.36 -10.58
CA GLU A 143 0.86 17.23 -9.79
C GLU A 143 1.13 18.55 -9.03
N ASP A 144 0.09 19.11 -8.42
CA ASP A 144 0.21 20.29 -7.58
C ASP A 144 0.25 19.91 -6.09
N PHE A 145 1.03 20.67 -5.32
CA PHE A 145 1.21 20.44 -3.88
C PHE A 145 -0.08 20.63 -3.09
N GLU A 146 -0.96 21.54 -3.53
CA GLU A 146 -2.20 21.83 -2.81
C GLU A 146 -3.16 20.64 -2.80
N TYR A 147 -3.31 19.97 -3.95
CA TYR A 147 -4.08 18.74 -4.04
C TYR A 147 -3.47 17.64 -3.18
N LEU A 148 -2.15 17.44 -3.28
CA LEU A 148 -1.45 16.43 -2.49
C LEU A 148 -1.61 16.69 -0.99
N ASP A 149 -1.40 17.92 -0.52
CA ASP A 149 -1.55 18.31 0.88
C ASP A 149 -2.98 18.08 1.40
N LYS A 150 -4.00 18.47 0.62
CA LYS A 150 -5.41 18.19 0.96
C LYS A 150 -5.68 16.69 1.05
N PHE A 151 -5.20 15.91 0.09
CA PHE A 151 -5.34 14.46 0.09
C PHE A 151 -4.67 13.82 1.32
N ILE A 152 -3.44 14.23 1.62
CA ILE A 152 -2.65 13.73 2.76
C ILE A 152 -3.32 14.08 4.09
N LYS A 153 -3.77 15.33 4.28
CA LYS A 153 -4.50 15.76 5.48
C LYS A 153 -5.80 14.97 5.68
N LYS A 154 -6.53 14.73 4.60
CA LYS A 154 -7.77 13.93 4.63
C LYS A 154 -7.49 12.50 5.10
N ILE A 155 -6.53 11.80 4.51
CA ILE A 155 -6.22 10.43 4.93
C ILE A 155 -5.57 10.36 6.32
N ALA A 156 -4.81 11.39 6.72
CA ALA A 156 -4.25 11.48 8.06
C ALA A 156 -5.34 11.63 9.13
N SER A 157 -6.42 12.38 8.84
CA SER A 157 -7.58 12.49 9.74
C SER A 157 -8.33 11.17 9.98
N ALA A 158 -8.14 10.17 9.10
CA ALA A 158 -8.67 8.82 9.28
C ALA A 158 -7.81 7.95 10.22
N GLY A 159 -6.75 8.50 10.84
CA GLY A 159 -5.88 7.83 11.80
C GLY A 159 -4.57 7.28 11.23
N VAL A 160 -4.32 7.47 9.92
CA VAL A 160 -3.06 7.06 9.28
C VAL A 160 -1.91 7.96 9.71
N LYS A 161 -0.83 7.35 10.23
CA LYS A 161 0.37 8.08 10.71
C LYS A 161 1.58 7.94 9.78
N THR A 162 1.53 7.04 8.81
CA THR A 162 2.65 6.78 7.89
C THR A 162 2.14 6.70 6.47
N ILE A 163 2.71 7.52 5.60
CA ILE A 163 2.37 7.60 4.20
C ILE A 163 3.66 7.51 3.39
N ILE A 164 3.70 6.58 2.44
CA ILE A 164 4.83 6.29 1.58
C ILE A 164 4.52 6.88 0.20
N LEU A 165 5.24 7.93 -0.16
CA LEU A 165 5.07 8.62 -1.43
C LEU A 165 6.05 8.08 -2.47
N HIS A 166 5.52 7.47 -3.52
CA HIS A 166 6.27 7.36 -4.76
C HIS A 166 6.26 8.74 -5.43
N ALA A 167 7.41 9.40 -5.45
CA ALA A 167 7.64 10.76 -5.95
C ALA A 167 7.48 10.92 -7.48
N ARG A 168 6.52 10.23 -8.10
CA ARG A 168 6.09 10.38 -9.50
C ARG A 168 4.57 10.36 -9.55
N LYS A 169 3.95 11.21 -10.37
CA LYS A 169 2.53 11.06 -10.69
C LYS A 169 2.23 9.74 -11.42
N ALA A 170 0.97 9.30 -11.41
CA ALA A 170 0.49 8.16 -12.19
C ALA A 170 -0.24 8.64 -13.45
N ILE A 171 0.17 8.20 -14.63
CA ILE A 171 -0.61 8.39 -15.86
C ILE A 171 -1.52 7.19 -16.02
N LEU A 172 -2.82 7.39 -15.86
CA LEU A 172 -3.80 6.30 -15.76
C LEU A 172 -4.24 5.77 -17.13
N LYS A 173 -4.06 6.56 -18.19
CA LYS A 173 -4.40 6.19 -19.57
C LYS A 173 -3.16 6.17 -20.46
N GLY A 174 -3.07 5.17 -21.33
CA GLY A 174 -2.03 5.10 -22.37
C GLY A 174 -0.66 4.56 -21.93
N LEU A 175 -0.33 4.53 -20.63
CA LEU A 175 0.93 3.98 -20.15
C LEU A 175 0.78 2.60 -19.48
N SER A 176 1.76 1.73 -19.70
CA SER A 176 1.89 0.50 -18.93
C SER A 176 2.34 0.78 -17.48
N PRO A 177 2.21 -0.18 -16.55
CA PRO A 177 2.79 -0.04 -15.22
C PRO A 177 4.30 0.22 -15.24
N ARG A 178 5.04 -0.41 -16.16
CA ARG A 178 6.49 -0.23 -16.33
C ARG A 178 6.82 1.19 -16.80
N ASP A 179 6.07 1.71 -17.77
CA ASP A 179 6.26 3.07 -18.28
C ASP A 179 5.96 4.11 -17.21
N ASN A 180 4.95 3.85 -16.37
CA ASN A 180 4.62 4.67 -15.20
C ASN A 180 5.71 4.73 -14.12
N LEU A 181 6.76 3.91 -14.20
CA LEU A 181 7.95 3.99 -13.34
C LEU A 181 9.08 4.79 -14.00
N ARG A 182 9.03 5.04 -15.31
CA ARG A 182 10.13 5.60 -16.10
C ARG A 182 9.81 6.96 -16.72
N ILE A 183 8.62 7.12 -17.30
CA ILE A 183 8.25 8.29 -18.11
C ILE A 183 7.91 9.52 -17.25
N PRO A 184 6.96 9.50 -16.28
CA PRO A 184 6.63 10.69 -15.49
C PRO A 184 7.79 11.02 -14.56
N LYS A 185 8.40 12.20 -14.64
CA LYS A 185 9.65 12.53 -13.92
C LYS A 185 9.51 12.37 -12.40
N LEU A 186 10.64 12.04 -11.74
CA LEU A 186 10.71 12.10 -10.26
C LEU A 186 10.68 13.55 -9.80
N ASN A 187 9.90 13.81 -8.77
CA ASN A 187 9.81 15.09 -8.09
C ASN A 187 9.95 14.86 -6.58
N TYR A 188 11.18 14.65 -6.11
CA TYR A 188 11.44 14.52 -4.67
C TYR A 188 11.25 15.84 -3.91
N GLY A 189 11.25 16.98 -4.61
CA GLY A 189 11.06 18.30 -4.00
C GLY A 189 9.71 18.44 -3.30
N ILE A 190 8.66 17.80 -3.85
CA ILE A 190 7.30 17.83 -3.27
C ILE A 190 7.15 16.94 -2.02
N VAL A 191 8.12 16.07 -1.73
CA VAL A 191 8.10 15.09 -0.61
C VAL A 191 9.01 15.53 0.55
N LYS A 192 9.81 16.59 0.36
CA LYS A 192 10.76 17.08 1.36
C LYS A 192 10.12 18.02 2.37
#